data_AF-A0A1B8NZ31-F1
#
_entry.id   AF-A0A1B8NZ31-F1
#
_cell.length_a   1.000
_cell.length_b   1.000
_cell.length_c   1.000
_cell.angle_alpha   90.00
_cell.angle_beta   90.00
_cell.angle_gamma   90.00
#
_symmetry.space_group_name_H-M   'P 1'
#
loop_
_entity.id
_entity.type
_entity.pdbx_description
1 polymer ?
#
loop_
_entity_poly.entity_id
_entity_poly.type
_entity_poly.pdbx_seq_one_letter_code
_entity_poly.pdbx_strand_id
1 'polypeptide(L)'
;MMPERSLPDWLREPRWWALLALGLALGHAAVTVTPLPYWMLPPIAAGWLLLARTLHWGAPSCHAPARGWPWSLVPLIFWGVYVYLADSFGIVDLGAVFFHLQAGISEHGGGERTIVAILYTLAMLPVLAAFTWLVRHDHRWRLLERLLALVLLATNPLLYGIGQRGAAIVAEEGAWLEQRYVDPVILEAPSSPPNLLVIYLESLEQTYADRERFGDVYAPLTALGDQGVVFEGVRQIDNTGWTMAGMIASQCGVPLMPAGLLHDSQLEPLERVVPGVSCLGDLLAEQGYSLTYLGGASKRFAGKGRFYEGHGFSRVLGRDDLAPRVENPDDLNSWGLYDDDLYDLTVEEIRRLEKQEGPWDWST
;
A
#
# COMPACT_ATOMS: atom_id res chain seq x y z
N MET A 1 -39.58 45.20 1.87
CA MET A 1 -38.14 45.20 2.21
C MET A 1 -37.93 44.10 3.24
N MET A 2 -37.52 42.91 2.81
CA MET A 2 -37.21 41.82 3.73
C MET A 2 -35.86 42.13 4.40
N PRO A 3 -35.69 41.94 5.71
CA PRO A 3 -34.40 42.10 6.33
C PRO A 3 -33.46 41.00 5.83
N GLU A 4 -32.37 41.39 5.19
CA GLU A 4 -31.23 40.50 4.96
C GLU A 4 -30.80 39.94 6.31
N ARG A 5 -31.00 38.63 6.50
CA ARG A 5 -30.38 37.89 7.60
C ARG A 5 -28.88 37.92 7.37
N SER A 6 -28.22 38.92 7.91
CA SER A 6 -26.78 39.01 7.89
C SER A 6 -26.22 37.83 8.70
N LEU A 7 -25.27 37.09 8.12
CA LEU A 7 -24.64 35.95 8.79
C LEU A 7 -24.05 36.41 10.13
N PRO A 8 -24.20 35.64 11.23
CA PRO A 8 -23.72 36.04 12.55
C PRO A 8 -22.22 36.35 12.54
N ASP A 9 -21.80 37.35 13.33
CA ASP A 9 -20.47 37.98 13.23
C ASP A 9 -19.29 37.02 13.38
N TRP A 10 -19.45 35.91 14.11
CA TRP A 10 -18.42 34.86 14.23
C TRP A 10 -18.13 34.12 12.92
N LEU A 11 -19.06 34.10 11.96
CA LEU A 11 -18.85 33.54 10.61
C LEU A 11 -18.04 34.48 9.71
N ARG A 12 -17.92 35.76 10.08
CA ARG A 12 -17.14 36.77 9.32
C ARG A 12 -15.68 36.83 9.75
N GLU A 13 -15.32 36.23 10.87
CA GLU A 13 -13.94 36.15 11.32
C GLU A 13 -13.23 34.95 10.67
N PRO A 14 -12.24 35.17 9.77
CA PRO A 14 -11.48 34.07 9.15
C PRO A 14 -10.72 33.21 10.18
N ARG A 15 -10.58 33.73 11.41
CA ARG A 15 -9.94 33.08 12.55
C ARG A 15 -10.52 31.72 12.90
N TRP A 16 -11.82 31.63 13.15
CA TRP A 16 -12.42 30.39 13.63
C TRP A 16 -12.48 29.33 12.54
N TRP A 17 -12.67 29.74 11.29
CA TRP A 17 -12.59 28.84 10.13
C TRP A 17 -11.19 28.28 9.93
N ALA A 18 -10.15 29.11 10.01
CA ALA A 18 -8.77 28.66 9.91
C ALA A 18 -8.40 27.70 11.05
N LEU A 19 -8.77 28.03 12.29
CA LEU A 19 -8.51 27.17 13.45
C LEU A 19 -9.28 25.86 13.38
N LEU A 20 -10.52 25.87 12.88
CA LEU A 20 -11.32 24.67 12.69
C LEU A 20 -10.69 23.75 11.63
N ALA A 21 -10.28 24.30 10.48
CA ALA A 21 -9.62 23.52 9.42
C ALA A 21 -8.34 22.83 9.93
N LEU A 22 -7.51 23.56 10.69
CA LEU A 22 -6.30 22.99 11.30
C LEU A 22 -6.62 21.93 12.37
N GLY A 23 -7.66 22.15 13.19
CA GLY A 23 -8.07 21.20 14.21
C GLY A 23 -8.62 19.90 13.63
N LEU A 24 -9.42 19.99 12.56
CA LEU A 24 -9.92 18.82 11.84
C LEU A 24 -8.79 18.06 11.16
N ALA A 25 -7.85 18.76 10.51
CA ALA A 25 -6.69 18.12 9.89
C ALA A 25 -5.78 17.43 10.92
N LEU A 26 -5.56 18.05 12.08
CA LEU A 26 -4.80 17.46 13.18
C LEU A 26 -5.52 16.23 13.75
N GLY A 27 -6.83 16.31 13.96
CA GLY A 27 -7.64 15.19 14.44
C GLY A 27 -7.63 14.01 13.48
N HIS A 28 -7.81 14.28 12.18
CA HIS A 28 -7.73 13.28 11.12
C HIS A 28 -6.34 12.61 11.08
N ALA A 29 -5.28 13.41 10.99
CA ALA A 29 -3.92 12.89 10.98
C ALA A 29 -3.63 12.02 12.22
N ALA A 30 -4.07 12.44 13.41
CA ALA A 30 -3.88 11.68 14.64
C ALA A 30 -4.60 10.33 14.60
N VAL A 31 -5.87 10.25 14.22
CA VAL A 31 -6.60 8.97 14.17
C VAL A 31 -6.10 8.06 13.04
N THR A 32 -5.57 8.61 11.96
CA THR A 32 -5.00 7.81 10.86
C THR A 32 -3.64 7.20 11.20
N VAL A 33 -2.74 7.96 11.85
CA VAL A 33 -1.34 7.52 12.06
C VAL A 33 -1.09 6.87 13.42
N THR A 34 -2.12 6.73 14.26
CA THR A 34 -2.04 6.15 15.60
C THR A 34 -3.19 5.16 15.80
N PRO A 35 -3.15 4.28 16.83
CA PRO A 35 -4.23 3.34 17.08
C PRO A 35 -5.49 3.98 17.70
N LEU A 36 -5.65 5.30 17.60
CA LEU A 36 -6.80 6.01 18.16
C LEU A 36 -8.04 5.76 17.29
N PRO A 37 -9.20 5.46 17.89
CA PRO A 37 -10.42 5.24 17.13
C PRO A 37 -10.95 6.55 16.51
N TYR A 38 -11.60 6.46 15.35
CA TYR A 38 -12.12 7.61 14.59
C TYR A 38 -13.05 8.55 15.39
N TRP A 39 -13.76 8.04 16.41
CA TRP A 39 -14.59 8.89 17.29
C TRP A 39 -13.79 9.90 18.13
N MET A 40 -12.46 9.76 18.19
CA MET A 40 -11.56 10.73 18.85
C MET A 40 -11.27 11.98 18.01
N LEU A 41 -11.63 12.00 16.73
CA LEU A 41 -11.43 13.17 15.87
C LEU A 41 -12.16 14.42 16.41
N PRO A 42 -13.48 14.39 16.73
CA PRO A 42 -14.15 15.57 17.28
C PRO A 42 -13.59 16.04 18.64
N PRO A 43 -13.27 15.16 19.61
CA PRO A 43 -12.56 15.56 20.83
C PRO A 43 -11.20 16.25 20.59
N ILE A 44 -10.38 15.74 19.67
CA ILE A 44 -9.08 16.34 19.34
C ILE A 44 -9.27 17.73 18.72
N ALA A 45 -10.19 17.86 17.76
CA ALA A 45 -10.51 19.13 17.13
C ALA A 45 -11.09 20.14 18.15
N ALA A 46 -11.96 19.69 19.06
CA ALA A 46 -12.52 20.54 20.12
C ALA A 46 -11.45 20.98 21.13
N GLY A 47 -10.53 20.09 21.51
CA GLY A 47 -9.39 20.40 22.37
C GLY A 47 -8.46 21.44 21.74
N TRP A 48 -8.18 21.31 20.44
CA TRP A 48 -7.44 22.30 19.65
C TRP A 48 -8.13 23.67 19.66
N LEU A 49 -9.44 23.72 19.41
CA LEU A 49 -10.21 24.98 19.43
C LEU A 49 -10.25 25.61 20.82
N LEU A 50 -10.38 24.81 21.88
CA LEU A 50 -10.34 25.28 23.27
C LEU A 50 -8.97 25.88 23.60
N LEU A 51 -7.88 25.22 23.18
CA LEU A 51 -6.53 25.73 23.34
C LEU A 51 -6.33 27.04 22.56
N ALA A 52 -6.80 27.09 21.32
CA ALA A 52 -6.74 28.29 20.49
C ALA A 52 -7.55 29.45 21.09
N ARG A 53 -8.67 29.16 21.75
CA ARG A 53 -9.47 30.14 22.49
C ARG A 53 -8.72 30.67 23.71
N THR A 54 -8.23 29.77 24.57
CA THR A 54 -7.54 30.13 25.82
C THR A 54 -6.26 30.90 25.56
N LEU A 55 -5.49 30.50 24.55
CA LEU A 55 -4.28 31.19 24.12
C LEU A 55 -4.56 32.36 23.17
N HIS A 56 -5.81 32.68 22.84
CA HIS A 56 -6.15 33.80 21.96
C HIS A 56 -5.42 33.75 20.59
N TRP A 57 -5.26 32.56 19.99
CA TRP A 57 -4.57 32.40 18.71
C TRP A 57 -5.29 33.10 17.57
N GLY A 58 -4.57 33.89 16.77
CA GLY A 58 -5.14 34.63 15.64
C GLY A 58 -6.11 35.76 16.04
N ALA A 59 -6.14 36.14 17.33
CA ALA A 59 -6.84 37.33 17.79
C ALA A 59 -6.14 38.61 17.26
N PRO A 60 -6.86 39.73 17.09
CA PRO A 60 -6.27 40.99 16.65
C PRO A 60 -5.07 41.35 17.53
N SER A 61 -3.93 41.59 16.90
CA SER A 61 -2.69 41.96 17.60
C SER A 61 -2.18 43.31 17.10
N CYS A 62 -1.41 44.00 17.94
CA CYS A 62 -0.80 45.29 17.57
C CYS A 62 0.32 45.15 16.51
N HIS A 63 0.68 43.92 16.12
CA HIS A 63 1.74 43.67 15.15
C HIS A 63 1.14 43.56 13.75
N ALA A 64 1.77 44.25 12.79
CA ALA A 64 1.38 44.14 11.38
C ALA A 64 1.53 42.69 10.88
N PRO A 65 0.63 42.23 9.99
CA PRO A 65 0.76 40.91 9.38
C PRO A 65 2.08 40.79 8.60
N ALA A 66 2.77 39.67 8.78
CA ALA A 66 4.00 39.40 8.02
C ALA A 66 3.65 38.84 6.63
N ARG A 67 4.43 39.20 5.59
CA ARG A 67 4.22 38.71 4.21
C ARG A 67 5.09 37.49 3.84
N GLY A 68 5.84 36.96 4.80
CA GLY A 68 6.78 35.85 4.59
C GLY A 68 6.11 34.52 4.21
N TRP A 69 6.91 33.62 3.64
CA TRP A 69 6.56 32.23 3.36
C TRP A 69 6.87 31.36 4.59
N PRO A 70 5.88 30.64 5.17
CA PRO A 70 6.14 29.71 6.27
C PRO A 70 6.98 28.52 5.82
N TRP A 71 7.99 28.16 6.61
CA TRP A 71 8.88 27.03 6.34
C TRP A 71 8.18 25.69 6.52
N SER A 72 7.18 25.63 7.40
CA SER A 72 6.42 24.40 7.69
C SER A 72 5.56 23.92 6.52
N LEU A 73 5.33 24.70 5.46
CA LEU A 73 4.43 24.30 4.35
C LEU A 73 4.90 23.03 3.64
N VAL A 74 6.19 22.91 3.36
CA VAL A 74 6.74 21.72 2.68
C VAL A 74 6.64 20.46 3.56
N PRO A 75 7.10 20.48 4.84
CA PRO A 75 6.86 19.36 5.75
C PRO A 75 5.38 18.98 5.93
N LEU A 76 4.47 19.96 5.95
CA LEU A 76 3.03 19.70 6.04
C LEU A 76 2.49 18.99 4.79
N ILE A 77 3.00 19.30 3.60
CA ILE A 77 2.66 18.57 2.36
C ILE A 77 3.12 17.12 2.47
N PHE A 78 4.37 16.87 2.89
CA PHE A 78 4.86 15.50 3.07
C PHE A 78 4.05 14.71 4.11
N TRP A 79 3.63 15.36 5.19
CA TRP A 79 2.72 14.76 6.16
C TRP A 79 1.35 14.48 5.57
N GLY A 80 0.80 15.39 4.76
CA GLY A 80 -0.46 15.16 4.05
C GLY A 80 -0.41 13.98 3.10
N VAL A 81 0.70 13.84 2.35
CA VAL A 81 0.95 12.66 1.50
C VAL A 81 1.04 11.39 2.32
N TYR A 82 1.77 11.41 3.45
CA TYR A 82 1.87 10.25 4.33
C TYR A 82 0.52 9.85 4.92
N VAL A 83 -0.28 10.80 5.40
CA VAL A 83 -1.63 10.53 5.93
C VAL A 83 -2.53 9.95 4.84
N TYR A 84 -2.48 10.46 3.61
CA TYR A 84 -3.20 9.88 2.47
C TYR A 84 -2.78 8.42 2.23
N LEU A 85 -1.47 8.15 2.20
CA LEU A 85 -0.96 6.79 1.99
C LEU A 85 -1.36 5.86 3.14
N ALA A 86 -1.26 6.31 4.38
CA ALA A 86 -1.61 5.52 5.56
C ALA A 86 -3.13 5.23 5.62
N ASP A 87 -3.98 6.20 5.29
CA ASP A 87 -5.43 6.01 5.27
C ASP A 87 -5.87 5.11 4.10
N SER A 88 -5.17 5.17 2.96
CA SER A 88 -5.53 4.42 1.75
C SER A 88 -4.98 2.99 1.73
N PHE A 89 -3.84 2.75 2.38
CA PHE A 89 -3.08 1.49 2.30
C PHE A 89 -2.69 0.89 3.66
N GLY A 90 -3.00 1.55 4.77
CA GLY A 90 -2.62 1.10 6.11
C GLY A 90 -1.15 1.32 6.40
N ILE A 91 -0.39 0.24 6.60
CA ILE A 91 1.06 0.33 6.87
C ILE A 91 1.77 0.71 5.57
N VAL A 92 2.38 1.90 5.56
CA VAL A 92 3.06 2.43 4.37
C VAL A 92 4.42 1.76 4.20
N ASP A 93 4.52 0.79 3.29
CA ASP A 93 5.79 0.27 2.81
C ASP A 93 6.30 1.10 1.62
N LEU A 94 7.41 1.82 1.81
CA LEU A 94 8.06 2.59 0.74
C LEU A 94 8.49 1.70 -0.43
N GLY A 95 8.79 0.42 -0.19
CA GLY A 95 9.13 -0.54 -1.23
C GLY A 95 7.97 -0.79 -2.17
N ALA A 96 6.79 -1.00 -1.61
CA ALA A 96 5.55 -1.12 -2.38
C ALA A 96 5.30 0.15 -3.22
N VAL A 97 5.48 1.34 -2.63
CA VAL A 97 5.29 2.61 -3.34
C VAL A 97 6.20 2.72 -4.56
N PHE A 98 7.51 2.48 -4.40
CA PHE A 98 8.45 2.57 -5.52
C PHE A 98 8.21 1.50 -6.58
N PHE A 99 7.96 0.27 -6.16
CA PHE A 99 7.68 -0.82 -7.08
C PHE A 99 6.43 -0.56 -7.91
N HIS A 100 5.36 -0.05 -7.30
CA HIS A 100 4.13 0.28 -8.01
C HIS A 100 4.28 1.50 -8.95
N LEU A 101 5.18 2.44 -8.65
CA LEU A 101 5.54 3.51 -9.59
C LEU A 101 6.25 2.96 -10.84
N GLN A 102 7.08 1.92 -10.70
CA GLN A 102 7.79 1.25 -11.79
C GLN A 102 6.89 0.31 -12.60
N ALA A 103 6.19 -0.58 -11.90
CA ALA A 103 5.42 -1.66 -12.50
C ALA A 103 4.02 -1.23 -12.96
N GLY A 104 3.62 0.01 -12.64
CA GLY A 104 2.36 0.62 -13.04
C GLY A 104 1.17 0.25 -12.14
N ILE A 105 0.26 1.22 -11.97
CA ILE A 105 -0.99 1.09 -11.19
C ILE A 105 -2.25 1.44 -11.99
N SER A 106 -2.11 1.79 -13.27
CA SER A 106 -3.13 2.54 -14.01
C SER A 106 -4.40 1.74 -14.40
N GLU A 107 -4.43 0.43 -14.19
CA GLU A 107 -5.52 -0.42 -14.72
C GLU A 107 -6.36 -1.16 -13.66
N HIS A 108 -6.05 -1.08 -12.36
CA HIS A 108 -6.74 -1.91 -11.34
C HIS A 108 -6.96 -1.16 -10.02
N GLY A 109 -8.22 -1.04 -9.57
CA GLY A 109 -8.61 -0.35 -8.32
C GLY A 109 -8.24 1.14 -8.22
N GLY A 110 -7.59 1.71 -9.24
CA GLY A 110 -7.02 3.06 -9.23
C GLY A 110 -8.03 4.18 -9.39
N GLY A 111 -9.20 3.92 -9.99
CA GLY A 111 -10.21 4.96 -10.25
C GLY A 111 -10.75 5.60 -8.98
N GLU A 112 -11.23 4.78 -8.03
CA GLU A 112 -11.69 5.25 -6.73
C GLU A 112 -10.55 5.92 -5.95
N ARG A 113 -9.36 5.33 -5.96
CA ARG A 113 -8.18 5.87 -5.28
C ARG A 113 -7.71 7.21 -5.89
N THR A 114 -7.90 7.41 -7.18
CA THR A 114 -7.62 8.70 -7.84
C THR A 114 -8.58 9.78 -7.35
N ILE A 115 -9.87 9.45 -7.20
CA ILE A 115 -10.85 10.37 -6.61
C ILE A 115 -10.46 10.71 -5.17
N VAL A 116 -10.09 9.70 -4.36
CA VAL A 116 -9.61 9.92 -2.99
C VAL A 116 -8.37 10.82 -2.97
N ALA A 117 -7.38 10.58 -3.84
CA ALA A 117 -6.18 11.41 -3.97
C ALA A 117 -6.51 12.87 -4.33
N ILE A 118 -7.46 13.09 -5.24
CA ILE A 118 -7.95 14.42 -5.60
C ILE A 118 -8.62 15.08 -4.40
N LEU A 119 -9.49 14.36 -3.68
CA LEU A 119 -10.15 14.89 -2.48
C LEU A 119 -9.14 15.26 -1.39
N TYR A 120 -8.13 14.43 -1.14
CA TYR A 120 -7.03 14.73 -0.22
C TYR A 120 -6.23 15.96 -0.65
N THR A 121 -5.92 16.07 -1.95
CA THR A 121 -5.21 17.23 -2.50
C THR A 121 -6.03 18.51 -2.32
N LEU A 122 -7.33 18.46 -2.61
CA LEU A 122 -8.25 19.58 -2.42
C LEU A 122 -8.43 19.94 -0.94
N ALA A 123 -8.45 18.94 -0.04
CA ALA A 123 -8.55 19.14 1.40
C ALA A 123 -7.27 19.73 2.01
N MET A 124 -6.09 19.49 1.41
CA MET A 124 -4.83 20.09 1.87
C MET A 124 -4.74 21.58 1.55
N LEU A 125 -5.36 22.08 0.48
CA LEU A 125 -5.36 23.50 0.13
C LEU A 125 -5.88 24.43 1.26
N PRO A 126 -7.08 24.20 1.85
CA PRO A 126 -7.55 25.02 2.97
C PRO A 126 -6.69 24.87 4.23
N VAL A 127 -6.07 23.69 4.47
CA VAL A 127 -5.16 23.49 5.60
C VAL A 127 -3.90 24.35 5.45
N LEU A 128 -3.28 24.33 4.27
CA LEU A 128 -2.09 25.14 3.98
C LEU A 128 -2.42 26.64 4.01
N ALA A 129 -3.59 27.04 3.49
CA ALA A 129 -4.07 28.42 3.53
C ALA A 129 -4.34 28.87 4.99
N ALA A 130 -5.01 28.04 5.79
CA ALA A 130 -5.30 28.30 7.21
C ALA A 130 -4.01 28.41 8.04
N PHE A 131 -3.05 27.51 7.81
CA PHE A 131 -1.75 27.55 8.47
C PHE A 131 -0.98 28.83 8.11
N THR A 132 -0.94 29.16 6.80
CA THR A 132 -0.30 30.39 6.32
C THR A 132 -0.96 31.62 6.92
N TRP A 133 -2.29 31.66 6.98
CA TRP A 133 -3.03 32.74 7.60
C TRP A 133 -2.66 32.90 9.08
N LEU A 134 -2.63 31.80 9.83
CA LEU A 134 -2.32 31.79 11.27
C LEU A 134 -0.90 32.29 11.56
N VAL A 135 0.10 31.81 10.81
CA VAL A 135 1.51 32.25 10.94
C VAL A 135 1.67 33.74 10.60
N ARG A 136 0.93 34.25 9.61
CA ARG A 136 1.02 35.67 9.22
C ARG A 136 0.36 36.60 10.22
N HIS A 137 -0.75 36.19 10.85
CA HIS A 137 -1.54 37.02 11.75
C HIS A 137 -1.13 36.90 13.23
N ASP A 138 -0.54 35.78 13.65
CA ASP A 138 -0.10 35.57 15.04
C ASP A 138 1.43 35.54 15.15
N HIS A 139 1.99 36.53 15.87
CA HIS A 139 3.44 36.64 16.09
C HIS A 139 4.03 35.39 16.76
N ARG A 140 3.28 34.72 17.64
CA ARG A 140 3.79 33.54 18.37
C ARG A 140 3.98 32.36 17.44
N TRP A 141 3.00 32.14 16.55
CA TRP A 141 3.11 31.13 15.49
C TRP A 141 4.24 31.45 14.52
N ARG A 142 4.50 32.72 14.22
CA ARG A 142 5.65 33.12 13.41
C ARG A 142 7.01 32.79 14.04
N LEU A 143 7.13 32.86 15.37
CA LEU A 143 8.34 32.44 16.07
C LEU A 143 8.46 30.91 16.10
N LEU A 144 7.34 30.22 16.36
CA LEU A 144 7.32 28.78 16.55
C LEU A 144 7.41 27.98 15.24
N GLU A 145 6.96 28.54 14.11
CA GLU A 145 6.83 27.79 12.85
C GLU A 145 8.16 27.25 12.33
N ARG A 146 9.29 27.91 12.62
CA ARG A 146 10.61 27.42 12.22
C ARG A 146 11.01 26.16 12.98
N LEU A 147 10.75 26.14 14.29
CA LEU A 147 10.95 24.96 15.13
C LEU A 147 9.97 23.86 14.72
N LEU A 148 8.71 24.23 14.46
CA LEU A 148 7.71 23.28 13.99
C LEU A 148 8.10 22.66 12.64
N ALA A 149 8.66 23.43 11.71
CA ALA A 149 9.13 22.91 10.43
C ALA A 149 10.22 21.84 10.62
N LEU A 150 11.18 22.08 11.53
CA LEU A 150 12.23 21.12 11.85
C LEU A 150 11.65 19.86 12.51
N VAL A 151 10.71 20.01 13.45
CA VAL A 151 10.04 18.88 14.11
C VAL A 151 9.28 18.06 13.07
N LEU A 152 8.41 18.70 12.27
CA LEU A 152 7.62 18.04 11.23
C LEU A 152 8.51 17.31 10.23
N LEU A 153 9.66 17.89 9.85
CA LEU A 153 10.62 17.26 8.94
C LEU A 153 11.28 16.03 9.60
N ALA A 154 11.77 16.18 10.84
CA ALA A 154 12.48 15.14 11.57
C ALA A 154 11.58 13.95 11.94
N THR A 155 10.30 14.20 12.19
CA THR A 155 9.32 13.17 12.54
C THR A 155 8.57 12.60 11.34
N ASN A 156 8.83 13.07 10.11
CA ASN A 156 8.09 12.61 8.94
C ASN A 156 8.52 11.17 8.55
N PRO A 157 7.60 10.19 8.56
CA PRO A 157 7.99 8.80 8.29
C PRO A 157 8.47 8.54 6.86
N LEU A 158 7.96 9.28 5.86
CA LEU A 158 8.44 9.15 4.48
C LEU A 158 9.90 9.58 4.37
N LEU A 159 10.26 10.73 4.97
CA LEU A 159 11.63 11.23 4.95
C LEU A 159 12.57 10.35 5.78
N TYR A 160 12.09 9.85 6.92
CA TYR A 160 12.85 8.90 7.72
C TYR A 160 13.14 7.62 6.93
N GLY A 161 12.13 7.03 6.29
CA GLY A 161 12.29 5.81 5.51
C GLY A 161 13.16 6.01 4.26
N ILE A 162 13.05 7.14 3.56
CA ILE A 162 13.96 7.51 2.47
C ILE A 162 15.39 7.69 3.00
N GLY A 163 15.56 8.36 4.14
CA GLY A 163 16.86 8.60 4.76
C GLY A 163 17.56 7.31 5.20
N GLN A 164 16.83 6.38 5.83
CA GLN A 164 17.36 5.07 6.21
C GLN A 164 17.76 4.23 4.99
N ARG A 165 16.91 4.18 3.95
CA ARG A 165 17.24 3.45 2.71
C ARG A 165 18.40 4.09 1.97
N GLY A 166 18.45 5.42 1.90
CA GLY A 166 19.59 6.15 1.33
C GLY A 166 20.89 5.87 2.10
N ALA A 167 20.83 5.84 3.44
CA ALA A 167 21.97 5.46 4.26
C ALA A 167 22.39 4.00 4.01
N ALA A 168 21.44 3.07 3.89
CA ALA A 168 21.72 1.66 3.60
C ALA A 168 22.38 1.48 2.22
N ILE A 169 21.90 2.17 1.17
CA ILE A 169 22.48 2.11 -0.19
C ILE A 169 23.91 2.67 -0.21
N VAL A 170 24.23 3.65 0.63
CA VAL A 170 25.59 4.24 0.71
C VAL A 170 26.51 3.43 1.62
N ALA A 171 25.96 2.81 2.68
CA ALA A 171 26.73 2.06 3.66
C ALA A 171 27.00 0.61 3.25
N GLU A 172 26.10 0.00 2.48
CA GLU A 172 26.25 -1.35 1.94
C GLU A 172 26.56 -1.27 0.45
N GLU A 173 27.62 -1.98 0.01
CA GLU A 173 27.82 -2.23 -1.40
C GLU A 173 26.54 -2.87 -1.95
N GLY A 174 26.07 -2.45 -3.13
CA GLY A 174 24.78 -2.85 -3.74
C GLY A 174 24.58 -4.35 -4.03
N ALA A 175 25.39 -5.21 -3.40
CA ALA A 175 25.43 -6.65 -3.49
C ALA A 175 24.83 -7.34 -2.24
N TRP A 176 24.03 -6.67 -1.39
CA TRP A 176 23.47 -7.32 -0.18
C TRP A 176 22.77 -8.64 -0.47
N LEU A 177 21.94 -8.67 -1.53
CA LEU A 177 21.25 -9.88 -1.97
C LEU A 177 22.24 -10.86 -2.60
N GLU A 178 23.10 -10.40 -3.51
CA GLU A 178 24.13 -11.22 -4.16
C GLU A 178 25.06 -11.94 -3.17
N GLN A 179 25.39 -11.30 -2.04
CA GLN A 179 26.25 -11.86 -0.99
C GLN A 179 25.55 -12.87 -0.08
N ARG A 180 24.22 -12.82 0.02
CA ARG A 180 23.42 -13.65 0.96
C ARG A 180 22.54 -14.67 0.26
N TYR A 181 22.31 -14.48 -1.02
CA TYR A 181 21.51 -15.36 -1.83
C TYR A 181 22.23 -16.71 -1.97
N VAL A 182 21.46 -17.76 -1.79
CA VAL A 182 21.89 -19.14 -1.95
C VAL A 182 20.93 -19.78 -2.92
N ASP A 183 21.45 -20.26 -4.05
CA ASP A 183 20.62 -20.94 -5.04
C ASP A 183 19.91 -22.15 -4.40
N PRO A 184 18.58 -22.24 -4.54
CA PRO A 184 17.86 -23.41 -4.09
C PRO A 184 18.23 -24.61 -4.96
N VAL A 185 18.47 -25.75 -4.31
CA VAL A 185 18.79 -27.01 -4.98
C VAL A 185 17.87 -28.12 -4.48
N ILE A 186 17.37 -28.93 -5.41
CA ILE A 186 16.60 -30.13 -5.05
C ILE A 186 17.59 -31.20 -4.59
N LEU A 187 17.60 -31.50 -3.29
CA LEU A 187 18.49 -32.51 -2.71
C LEU A 187 18.04 -33.94 -3.03
N GLU A 188 16.72 -34.17 -3.03
CA GLU A 188 16.10 -35.46 -3.31
C GLU A 188 14.73 -35.24 -3.95
N ALA A 189 14.51 -35.83 -5.12
CA ALA A 189 13.22 -35.84 -5.79
C ALA A 189 12.59 -37.24 -5.65
N PRO A 190 11.30 -37.36 -5.31
CA PRO A 190 10.62 -38.64 -5.23
C PRO A 190 10.53 -39.28 -6.62
N SER A 191 10.57 -40.62 -6.68
CA SER A 191 10.47 -41.36 -7.94
C SER A 191 9.13 -41.16 -8.67
N SER A 192 8.10 -40.76 -7.94
CA SER A 192 6.80 -40.35 -8.47
C SER A 192 6.51 -38.93 -7.97
N PRO A 193 6.87 -37.89 -8.73
CA PRO A 193 6.65 -36.50 -8.33
C PRO A 193 5.16 -36.20 -8.12
N PRO A 194 4.77 -35.59 -6.99
CA PRO A 194 3.39 -35.14 -6.79
C PRO A 194 3.10 -33.89 -7.61
N ASN A 195 1.82 -33.66 -7.89
CA ASN A 195 1.37 -32.37 -8.41
C ASN A 195 1.40 -31.31 -7.32
N LEU A 196 1.61 -30.05 -7.69
CA LEU A 196 1.66 -28.92 -6.77
C LEU A 196 0.53 -27.93 -7.08
N LEU A 197 -0.20 -27.53 -6.04
CA LEU A 197 -1.25 -26.52 -6.09
C LEU A 197 -0.93 -25.42 -5.07
N VAL A 198 -0.68 -24.21 -5.54
CA VAL A 198 -0.40 -23.03 -4.72
C VAL A 198 -1.55 -22.04 -4.86
N ILE A 199 -2.23 -21.75 -3.75
CA ILE A 199 -3.33 -20.79 -3.71
C ILE A 199 -2.89 -19.58 -2.87
N TYR A 200 -2.78 -18.41 -3.49
CA TYR A 200 -2.53 -17.16 -2.77
C TYR A 200 -3.86 -16.56 -2.30
N LEU A 201 -4.00 -16.42 -0.98
CA LEU A 201 -5.18 -15.80 -0.37
C LEU A 201 -4.88 -14.33 -0.12
N GLU A 202 -5.41 -13.46 -0.99
CA GLU A 202 -5.13 -12.02 -0.99
C GLU A 202 -5.56 -11.37 0.33
N SER A 203 -4.64 -10.59 0.93
CA SER A 203 -4.86 -9.85 2.19
C SER A 203 -5.35 -10.68 3.39
N LEU A 204 -5.16 -12.00 3.37
CA LEU A 204 -5.57 -12.87 4.47
C LEU A 204 -4.55 -12.88 5.62
N GLU A 205 -5.05 -12.81 6.86
CA GLU A 205 -4.26 -12.95 8.08
C GLU A 205 -4.98 -13.78 9.16
N GLN A 206 -4.23 -14.31 10.13
CA GLN A 206 -4.78 -15.18 11.19
C GLN A 206 -5.71 -14.43 12.17
N THR A 207 -5.67 -13.10 12.22
CA THR A 207 -6.53 -12.33 13.13
C THR A 207 -8.02 -12.48 12.79
N TYR A 208 -8.37 -12.83 11.55
CA TYR A 208 -9.74 -13.18 11.16
C TYR A 208 -10.30 -14.43 11.86
N ALA A 209 -9.45 -15.24 12.49
CA ALA A 209 -9.87 -16.37 13.31
C ALA A 209 -10.46 -15.95 14.68
N ASP A 210 -10.33 -14.68 15.07
CA ASP A 210 -10.97 -14.14 16.28
C ASP A 210 -12.49 -14.07 16.10
N ARG A 211 -13.18 -15.07 16.63
CA ARG A 211 -14.64 -15.18 16.54
C ARG A 211 -15.39 -14.08 17.27
N GLU A 212 -14.81 -13.45 18.29
CA GLU A 212 -15.48 -12.34 18.98
C GLU A 212 -15.59 -11.12 18.08
N ARG A 213 -14.58 -10.90 17.22
CA ARG A 213 -14.53 -9.75 16.30
C ARG A 213 -15.16 -10.04 14.94
N PHE A 214 -14.95 -11.24 14.42
CA PHE A 214 -15.25 -11.57 13.02
C PHE A 214 -16.25 -12.72 12.86
N GLY A 215 -16.72 -13.35 13.95
CA GLY A 215 -17.61 -14.50 13.87
C GLY A 215 -16.95 -15.72 13.22
N ASP A 216 -17.70 -16.48 12.44
CA ASP A 216 -17.23 -17.74 11.86
C ASP A 216 -16.59 -17.59 10.45
N VAL A 217 -16.17 -16.39 10.04
CA VAL A 217 -15.62 -16.14 8.68
C VAL A 217 -14.40 -16.98 8.35
N TYR A 218 -13.58 -17.33 9.35
CA TYR A 218 -12.36 -18.13 9.17
C TYR A 218 -12.58 -19.64 9.35
N ALA A 219 -13.79 -20.06 9.75
CA ALA A 219 -14.07 -21.46 10.08
C ALA A 219 -13.74 -22.46 8.95
N PRO A 220 -13.97 -22.16 7.65
CA PRO A 220 -13.57 -23.06 6.56
C PRO A 220 -12.05 -23.31 6.53
N LEU A 221 -11.23 -22.28 6.76
CA LEU A 221 -9.78 -22.40 6.80
C LEU A 221 -9.31 -23.17 8.04
N THR A 222 -9.95 -22.98 9.19
CA THR A 222 -9.69 -23.82 10.38
C THR A 222 -9.93 -25.30 10.07
N ALA A 223 -11.05 -25.63 9.41
CA ALA A 223 -11.38 -27.01 9.07
C ALA A 223 -10.43 -27.65 8.03
N LEU A 224 -9.85 -26.84 7.13
CA LEU A 224 -8.77 -27.29 6.25
C LEU A 224 -7.46 -27.50 7.02
N GLY A 225 -7.15 -26.63 7.98
CA GLY A 225 -6.00 -26.74 8.87
C GLY A 225 -6.00 -28.04 9.69
N ASP A 226 -7.18 -28.50 10.14
CA ASP A 226 -7.34 -29.76 10.88
C ASP A 226 -6.95 -31.01 10.06
N GLN A 227 -6.93 -30.90 8.73
CA GLN A 227 -6.59 -31.98 7.80
C GLN A 227 -5.19 -31.86 7.20
N GLY A 228 -4.46 -30.80 7.56
CA GLY A 228 -3.18 -30.45 6.95
C GLY A 228 -2.11 -30.08 7.97
N VAL A 229 -1.03 -29.48 7.47
CA VAL A 229 0.04 -28.91 8.31
C VAL A 229 -0.13 -27.40 8.30
N VAL A 230 -0.32 -26.84 9.49
CA VAL A 230 -0.42 -25.38 9.68
C VAL A 230 0.90 -24.86 10.23
N PHE A 231 1.49 -23.89 9.54
CA PHE A 231 2.66 -23.17 10.01
C PHE A 231 2.21 -21.93 10.78
N GLU A 232 2.45 -21.92 12.10
CA GLU A 232 2.16 -20.78 12.96
C GLU A 232 3.36 -19.82 13.04
N GLY A 233 3.09 -18.54 13.32
CA GLY A 233 4.15 -17.54 13.48
C GLY A 233 4.84 -17.12 12.18
N VAL A 234 4.25 -17.43 11.02
CA VAL A 234 4.65 -16.89 9.72
C VAL A 234 4.40 -15.38 9.73
N ARG A 235 5.42 -14.60 9.35
CA ARG A 235 5.35 -13.14 9.32
C ARG A 235 5.92 -12.64 8.01
N GLN A 236 5.33 -11.57 7.50
CA GLN A 236 5.93 -10.78 6.42
C GLN A 236 7.17 -10.08 6.98
N ILE A 237 8.27 -10.20 6.24
CA ILE A 237 9.48 -9.40 6.46
C ILE A 237 9.45 -8.16 5.57
N ASP A 238 10.36 -7.22 5.81
CA ASP A 238 10.46 -6.01 5.00
C ASP A 238 10.57 -6.33 3.50
N ASN A 239 9.82 -5.59 2.69
CA ASN A 239 9.70 -5.81 1.25
C ASN A 239 9.14 -7.18 0.83
N THR A 240 8.22 -7.74 1.62
CA THR A 240 7.40 -8.94 1.27
C THR A 240 5.90 -8.73 1.47
N GLY A 241 5.47 -7.50 1.78
CA GLY A 241 4.12 -7.20 2.28
C GLY A 241 3.02 -6.96 1.24
N TRP A 242 3.36 -6.82 -0.05
CA TRP A 242 2.37 -6.65 -1.13
C TRP A 242 2.34 -7.89 -2.03
N THR A 243 1.24 -8.10 -2.78
CA THR A 243 0.96 -9.33 -3.55
C THR A 243 2.17 -9.86 -4.31
N MET A 244 2.83 -9.03 -5.12
CA MET A 244 3.99 -9.45 -5.90
C MET A 244 5.21 -9.79 -5.05
N ALA A 245 5.46 -9.04 -3.99
CA ALA A 245 6.57 -9.34 -3.10
C ALA A 245 6.33 -10.61 -2.27
N GLY A 246 5.08 -10.87 -1.88
CA GLY A 246 4.68 -12.12 -1.25
C GLY A 246 4.89 -13.31 -2.20
N MET A 247 4.44 -13.20 -3.45
CA MET A 247 4.65 -14.22 -4.49
C MET A 247 6.14 -14.47 -4.76
N ILE A 248 6.96 -13.42 -4.86
CA ILE A 248 8.41 -13.57 -5.07
C ILE A 248 9.08 -14.19 -3.83
N ALA A 249 8.69 -13.79 -2.63
CA ALA A 249 9.24 -14.34 -1.41
C ALA A 249 8.91 -15.84 -1.25
N SER A 250 7.69 -16.26 -1.56
CA SER A 250 7.28 -17.66 -1.49
C SER A 250 7.85 -18.51 -2.61
N GLN A 251 7.99 -17.96 -3.83
CA GLN A 251 8.47 -18.71 -5.00
C GLN A 251 10.00 -18.75 -5.06
N CYS A 252 10.68 -17.67 -4.67
CA CYS A 252 12.12 -17.51 -4.89
C CYS A 252 12.93 -17.47 -3.58
N GLY A 253 12.27 -17.36 -2.42
CA GLY A 253 12.95 -17.26 -1.13
C GLY A 253 13.69 -15.93 -0.90
N VAL A 254 13.39 -14.88 -1.68
CA VAL A 254 14.06 -13.58 -1.60
C VAL A 254 13.05 -12.43 -1.46
N PRO A 255 13.39 -11.34 -0.74
CA PRO A 255 12.54 -10.16 -0.70
C PRO A 255 12.59 -9.38 -2.03
N LEU A 256 11.50 -8.69 -2.38
CA LEU A 256 11.46 -7.85 -3.58
C LEU A 256 12.06 -6.48 -3.26
N MET A 257 13.35 -6.33 -3.49
CA MET A 257 14.04 -5.05 -3.33
C MET A 257 13.73 -4.14 -4.51
N PRO A 258 13.03 -3.00 -4.32
CA PRO A 258 12.86 -2.03 -5.40
C PRO A 258 14.24 -1.47 -5.76
N ALA A 259 14.51 -1.30 -7.06
CA ALA A 259 15.61 -0.44 -7.48
C ALA A 259 15.38 0.93 -6.82
N GLY A 260 16.39 1.47 -6.12
CA GLY A 260 16.25 2.62 -5.20
C GLY A 260 15.82 3.93 -5.88
N LEU A 261 16.27 5.09 -5.42
CA LEU A 261 16.00 6.37 -6.13
C LEU A 261 17.17 6.84 -7.02
N LEU A 262 18.24 6.03 -7.12
CA LEU A 262 19.55 6.44 -7.69
C LEU A 262 20.05 5.60 -8.88
N HIS A 263 19.19 4.77 -9.50
CA HIS A 263 19.52 3.93 -10.64
C HIS A 263 18.81 4.44 -11.90
N ASP A 264 19.47 4.42 -13.06
CA ASP A 264 18.96 5.12 -14.25
C ASP A 264 17.66 4.54 -14.85
N SER A 265 17.26 3.33 -14.44
CA SER A 265 16.09 2.61 -14.96
C SER A 265 14.82 2.74 -14.10
N GLN A 266 14.73 3.72 -13.17
CA GLN A 266 13.63 3.77 -12.18
C GLN A 266 12.21 3.98 -12.72
N LEU A 267 12.06 4.35 -13.98
CA LEU A 267 10.77 4.62 -14.61
C LEU A 267 10.57 3.80 -15.87
N GLU A 268 11.52 2.92 -16.19
CA GLU A 268 11.41 2.02 -17.32
C GLU A 268 10.57 0.80 -16.91
N PRO A 269 9.59 0.38 -17.75
CA PRO A 269 8.85 -0.84 -17.50
C PRO A 269 9.82 -2.02 -17.30
N LEU A 270 9.56 -2.85 -16.28
CA LEU A 270 10.39 -4.02 -16.00
C LEU A 270 10.40 -4.97 -17.22
N GLU A 271 11.57 -5.12 -17.86
CA GLU A 271 11.77 -6.12 -18.92
C GLU A 271 11.78 -7.55 -18.35
N ARG A 272 12.35 -7.71 -17.15
CA ARG A 272 12.38 -8.94 -16.36
C ARG A 272 12.13 -8.61 -14.89
N VAL A 273 11.51 -9.52 -14.16
CA VAL A 273 11.30 -9.42 -12.71
C VAL A 273 12.27 -10.40 -12.04
N VAL A 274 13.05 -9.92 -11.06
CA VAL A 274 14.09 -10.67 -10.33
C VAL A 274 15.03 -11.54 -11.20
N PRO A 275 15.65 -10.97 -12.26
CA PRO A 275 16.56 -11.73 -13.10
C PRO A 275 17.78 -12.21 -12.30
N GLY A 276 18.17 -13.47 -12.47
CA GLY A 276 19.36 -14.06 -11.84
C GLY A 276 19.10 -14.75 -10.49
N VAL A 277 17.84 -14.86 -10.07
CA VAL A 277 17.41 -15.68 -8.94
C VAL A 277 16.69 -16.90 -9.49
N SER A 278 17.05 -18.08 -9.00
CA SER A 278 16.34 -19.34 -9.27
C SER A 278 15.14 -19.45 -8.35
N CYS A 279 13.97 -19.59 -8.94
CA CYS A 279 12.71 -19.73 -8.23
C CYS A 279 12.17 -21.15 -8.34
N LEU A 280 11.13 -21.46 -7.55
CA LEU A 280 10.43 -22.74 -7.54
C LEU A 280 9.99 -23.16 -8.95
N GLY A 281 9.46 -22.22 -9.75
CA GLY A 281 9.11 -22.46 -11.14
C GLY A 281 10.30 -22.93 -11.99
N ASP A 282 11.48 -22.34 -11.84
CA ASP A 282 12.68 -22.77 -12.58
C ASP A 282 13.04 -24.21 -12.24
N LEU A 283 13.08 -24.52 -10.94
CA LEU A 283 13.41 -25.86 -10.46
C LEU A 283 12.39 -26.92 -10.91
N LEU A 284 11.10 -26.61 -10.85
CA LEU A 284 10.04 -27.54 -11.27
C LEU A 284 10.04 -27.74 -12.78
N ALA A 285 10.28 -26.69 -13.57
CA ALA A 285 10.43 -26.79 -15.01
C ALA A 285 11.59 -27.72 -15.40
N GLU A 286 12.73 -27.64 -14.69
CA GLU A 286 13.86 -28.56 -14.88
C GLU A 286 13.52 -30.02 -14.53
N GLN A 287 12.58 -30.25 -13.61
CA GLN A 287 12.04 -31.57 -13.28
C GLN A 287 10.92 -32.05 -14.24
N GLY A 288 10.62 -31.27 -15.29
CA GLY A 288 9.62 -31.63 -16.30
C GLY A 288 8.17 -31.33 -15.89
N TYR A 289 7.95 -30.48 -14.88
CA TYR A 289 6.60 -30.05 -14.52
C TYR A 289 5.99 -29.16 -15.60
N SER A 290 4.69 -29.34 -15.84
CA SER A 290 3.88 -28.39 -16.61
C SER A 290 3.37 -27.29 -15.68
N LEU A 291 3.90 -26.08 -15.83
CA LEU A 291 3.65 -24.95 -14.93
C LEU A 291 2.58 -24.01 -15.48
N THR A 292 1.54 -23.72 -14.68
CA THR A 292 0.43 -22.84 -15.03
C THR A 292 0.12 -21.82 -13.94
N TYR A 293 -0.02 -20.54 -14.32
CA TYR A 293 -0.51 -19.47 -13.46
C TYR A 293 -1.88 -18.99 -13.95
N LEU A 294 -2.84 -18.86 -13.03
CA LEU A 294 -4.18 -18.34 -13.30
C LEU A 294 -4.50 -17.22 -12.31
N GLY A 295 -4.69 -15.99 -12.77
CA GLY A 295 -5.07 -14.88 -11.89
C GLY A 295 -6.33 -14.18 -12.36
N GLY A 296 -7.26 -13.89 -11.45
CA GLY A 296 -8.45 -13.09 -11.76
C GLY A 296 -8.12 -11.65 -12.19
N ALA A 297 -7.00 -11.11 -11.70
CA ALA A 297 -6.48 -9.80 -12.05
C ALA A 297 -5.66 -9.81 -13.36
N SER A 298 -5.41 -8.65 -13.96
CA SER A 298 -4.54 -8.59 -15.15
C SER A 298 -3.13 -9.06 -14.81
N LYS A 299 -2.56 -9.89 -15.69
CA LYS A 299 -1.15 -10.28 -15.63
C LYS A 299 -0.20 -9.10 -15.90
N ARG A 300 -0.67 -7.98 -16.46
CA ARG A 300 0.15 -6.77 -16.62
C ARG A 300 0.36 -6.03 -15.30
N PHE A 301 -0.56 -6.17 -14.36
CA PHE A 301 -0.45 -5.51 -13.06
C PHE A 301 0.82 -5.96 -12.35
N ALA A 302 1.60 -4.98 -11.90
CA ALA A 302 2.76 -5.21 -11.05
C ALA A 302 3.82 -6.16 -11.66
N GLY A 303 3.89 -6.28 -13.00
CA GLY A 303 4.85 -7.17 -13.66
C GLY A 303 4.59 -8.67 -13.47
N LYS A 304 3.41 -9.07 -12.98
CA LYS A 304 3.09 -10.46 -12.62
C LYS A 304 3.30 -11.45 -13.76
N GLY A 305 2.80 -11.12 -14.95
CA GLY A 305 2.95 -11.94 -16.14
C GLY A 305 4.41 -12.15 -16.50
N ARG A 306 5.21 -11.08 -16.46
CA ARG A 306 6.65 -11.12 -16.73
C ARG A 306 7.40 -11.99 -15.72
N PHE A 307 6.99 -11.98 -14.46
CA PHE A 307 7.56 -12.84 -13.43
C PHE A 307 7.31 -14.32 -13.75
N TYR A 308 6.05 -14.74 -13.84
CA TYR A 308 5.73 -16.15 -14.09
C TYR A 308 6.30 -16.64 -15.42
N GLU A 309 6.14 -15.87 -16.52
CA GLU A 309 6.71 -16.21 -17.83
C GLU A 309 8.25 -16.30 -17.79
N GLY A 310 8.89 -15.46 -16.97
CA GLY A 310 10.34 -15.44 -16.79
C GLY A 310 10.88 -16.62 -15.98
N HIS A 311 10.05 -17.29 -15.19
CA HIS A 311 10.41 -18.37 -14.27
C HIS A 311 9.74 -19.72 -14.63
N GLY A 312 9.72 -20.04 -15.93
CA GLY A 312 9.33 -21.36 -16.43
C GLY A 312 7.83 -21.59 -16.65
N PHE A 313 6.95 -20.65 -16.27
CA PHE A 313 5.51 -20.82 -16.47
C PHE A 313 5.13 -20.66 -17.95
N SER A 314 4.82 -21.79 -18.57
CA SER A 314 4.43 -21.85 -19.99
C SER A 314 3.01 -21.32 -20.26
N ARG A 315 2.15 -21.28 -19.23
CA ARG A 315 0.76 -20.84 -19.34
C ARG A 315 0.43 -19.85 -18.25
N VAL A 316 0.29 -18.59 -18.62
CA VAL A 316 0.03 -17.47 -17.70
C VAL A 316 -1.20 -16.71 -18.18
N LEU A 317 -2.29 -16.89 -17.45
CA LEU A 317 -3.60 -16.37 -17.79
C LEU A 317 -4.04 -15.33 -16.75
N GLY A 318 -4.46 -14.16 -17.22
CA GLY A 318 -4.98 -13.08 -16.40
C GLY A 318 -6.40 -12.68 -16.79
N ARG A 319 -6.90 -11.59 -16.19
CA ARG A 319 -8.21 -10.98 -16.49
C ARG A 319 -8.58 -11.01 -17.98
N ASP A 320 -7.74 -10.49 -18.87
CA ASP A 320 -8.07 -10.37 -20.30
C ASP A 320 -8.21 -11.73 -21.01
N ASP A 321 -7.51 -12.75 -20.51
CA ASP A 321 -7.56 -14.12 -21.04
C ASP A 321 -8.78 -14.88 -20.48
N LEU A 322 -9.25 -14.53 -19.28
CA LEU A 322 -10.27 -15.26 -18.52
C LEU A 322 -11.66 -14.63 -18.59
N ALA A 323 -11.77 -13.30 -18.67
CA ALA A 323 -13.04 -12.59 -18.74
C ALA A 323 -13.96 -13.11 -19.86
N PRO A 324 -13.47 -13.46 -21.08
CA PRO A 324 -14.32 -14.04 -22.12
C PRO A 324 -14.85 -15.45 -21.80
N ARG A 325 -14.35 -16.10 -20.75
CA ARG A 325 -14.72 -17.46 -20.33
C ARG A 325 -15.70 -17.47 -19.15
N VAL A 326 -15.95 -16.33 -18.52
CA VAL A 326 -16.95 -16.18 -17.46
C VAL A 326 -18.34 -16.12 -18.09
N GLU A 327 -19.34 -16.74 -17.45
CA GLU A 327 -20.70 -16.83 -18.00
C GLU A 327 -21.36 -15.46 -18.15
N ASN A 328 -21.10 -14.55 -17.21
CA ASN A 328 -21.67 -13.21 -17.19
C ASN A 328 -20.57 -12.13 -17.13
N PRO A 329 -20.44 -11.26 -18.15
CA PRO A 329 -19.45 -10.19 -18.15
C PRO A 329 -19.63 -9.14 -17.04
N ASP A 330 -20.83 -9.06 -16.44
CA ASP A 330 -21.09 -8.19 -15.29
C ASP A 330 -20.47 -8.73 -13.99
N ASP A 331 -19.97 -9.96 -13.98
CA ASP A 331 -19.30 -10.61 -12.84
C ASP A 331 -17.81 -10.23 -12.76
N LEU A 332 -17.46 -9.04 -13.24
CA LEU A 332 -16.12 -8.47 -13.12
C LEU A 332 -16.15 -7.25 -12.19
N ASN A 333 -15.24 -7.24 -11.22
CA ASN A 333 -15.02 -6.09 -10.35
C ASN A 333 -13.85 -5.21 -10.84
N SER A 334 -13.53 -4.16 -10.07
CA SER A 334 -12.46 -3.21 -10.39
C SER A 334 -11.05 -3.79 -10.33
N TRP A 335 -10.90 -5.01 -9.79
CA TRP A 335 -9.65 -5.76 -9.67
C TRP A 335 -9.56 -6.93 -10.64
N GLY A 336 -10.67 -7.53 -11.07
CA GLY A 336 -10.65 -8.71 -11.93
C GLY A 336 -11.94 -9.52 -11.86
N LEU A 337 -11.80 -10.83 -12.10
CA LEU A 337 -12.83 -11.82 -11.86
C LEU A 337 -13.11 -11.97 -10.36
N TYR A 338 -14.31 -12.43 -9.99
CA TYR A 338 -14.57 -12.92 -8.64
C TYR A 338 -13.88 -14.28 -8.40
N ASP A 339 -13.62 -14.59 -7.14
CA ASP A 339 -12.84 -15.78 -6.76
C ASP A 339 -13.60 -17.09 -7.03
N ASP A 340 -14.93 -17.09 -6.97
CA ASP A 340 -15.77 -18.24 -7.34
C ASP A 340 -15.66 -18.59 -8.82
N ASP A 341 -15.78 -17.59 -9.71
CA ASP A 341 -15.53 -17.77 -11.14
C ASP A 341 -14.10 -18.27 -11.41
N LEU A 342 -13.12 -17.68 -10.71
CA LEU A 342 -11.72 -18.09 -10.83
C LEU A 342 -11.51 -19.53 -10.38
N TYR A 343 -12.17 -19.98 -9.31
CA TYR A 343 -12.10 -21.37 -8.84
C TYR A 343 -12.76 -22.35 -9.81
N ASP A 344 -13.86 -22.00 -10.47
CA ASP A 344 -14.47 -22.86 -11.48
C ASP A 344 -13.52 -23.05 -12.68
N LEU A 345 -12.89 -21.96 -13.15
CA LEU A 345 -11.87 -22.00 -14.19
C LEU A 345 -10.61 -22.76 -13.76
N THR A 346 -10.24 -22.67 -12.49
CA THR A 346 -9.14 -23.43 -11.87
C THR A 346 -9.40 -24.94 -11.98
N VAL A 347 -10.60 -25.38 -11.58
CA VAL A 347 -10.98 -26.80 -11.61
C VAL A 347 -10.98 -27.33 -13.05
N GLU A 348 -11.44 -26.53 -14.02
CA GLU A 348 -11.36 -26.89 -15.44
C GLU A 348 -9.90 -27.10 -15.90
N GLU A 349 -9.00 -26.19 -15.51
CA GLU A 349 -7.60 -26.24 -15.88
C GLU A 349 -6.87 -27.41 -15.22
N ILE A 350 -7.16 -27.72 -13.95
CA ILE A 350 -6.64 -28.91 -13.26
C ILE A 350 -7.07 -30.18 -14.00
N ARG A 351 -8.35 -30.32 -14.37
CA ARG A 351 -8.84 -31.48 -15.16
C ARG A 351 -8.17 -31.58 -16.53
N ARG A 352 -7.71 -30.47 -17.10
CA ARG A 352 -6.92 -30.46 -18.34
C ARG A 352 -5.49 -30.97 -18.09
N LEU A 353 -4.85 -30.51 -17.02
CA LEU A 353 -3.50 -30.92 -16.60
C LEU A 353 -3.46 -32.41 -16.22
N GLU A 354 -4.48 -32.92 -15.52
CA GLU A 354 -4.61 -34.34 -15.15
C GLU A 354 -4.69 -35.30 -16.34
N LYS A 355 -5.01 -34.80 -17.55
CA LYS A 355 -5.03 -35.59 -18.78
C LYS A 355 -3.66 -35.64 -19.48
N GLN A 356 -2.69 -34.86 -19.02
CA GLN A 356 -1.34 -34.82 -19.56
C GLN A 356 -0.46 -35.84 -18.83
N GLU A 357 0.60 -36.29 -19.50
CA GLU A 357 1.63 -37.10 -18.86
C GLU A 357 2.62 -36.22 -18.11
N GLY A 358 3.07 -36.68 -16.95
CA GLY A 358 4.02 -35.97 -16.09
C GLY A 358 3.34 -35.13 -15.01
N PRO A 359 4.14 -34.59 -14.06
CA PRO A 359 3.64 -33.77 -12.98
C PRO A 359 3.28 -32.37 -13.45
N TRP A 360 2.43 -31.68 -12.70
CA TRP A 360 2.06 -30.29 -12.97
C TRP A 360 2.13 -29.42 -11.71
N ASP A 361 2.39 -28.14 -11.94
CA ASP A 361 2.22 -27.08 -10.95
C ASP A 361 1.12 -26.14 -11.40
N TRP A 362 0.33 -25.71 -10.45
CA TRP A 362 -0.64 -24.65 -10.65
C TRP A 362 -0.58 -23.64 -9.53
N SER A 363 -0.57 -22.36 -9.89
CA SER A 363 -0.52 -21.22 -8.95
C SER A 363 -1.63 -20.19 -9.27
N THR A 364 -2.28 -19.61 -8.25
CA THR A 364 -3.29 -18.53 -8.41
C THR A 364 -3.14 -17.37 -7.47
#